data_AF-A0A351IZM9-F1
#
_entry.id   AF-A0A351IZM9-F1
#
_cell.length_a   1.000
_cell.length_b   1.000
_cell.length_c   1.000
_cell.angle_alpha   90.00
_cell.angle_beta   90.00
_cell.angle_gamma   90.00
#
_symmetry.space_group_name_H-M   'P 1'
#
loop_
_entity.id
_entity.type
_entity.pdbx_description
1 polymer ?
#
loop_
_entity_poly.entity_id
_entity_poly.type
_entity_poly.pdbx_seq_one_letter_code
_entity_poly.pdbx_strand_id
1 'polypeptide(L)'
;KGPYPASEPETQALIRYTYLYPFEATLSYHSYGSEIYWEYGNDPEVLKRCYSLYEAVHKVTGYPKVTYEHLSPAGYKDWAILQGIPSLTLETGTVPAPLPHEQYKIIQKENLYVFAAVASWVKSQ
;
A
#
# COMPACT_ATOMS: atom_id res chain seq x y z
N LYS A 1 -0.99 -9.73 15.87
CA LYS A 1 0.33 -10.32 15.58
C LYS A 1 0.31 -11.76 16.08
N GLY A 2 0.86 -12.70 15.33
CA GLY A 2 1.00 -14.10 15.74
C GLY A 2 2.25 -14.36 16.61
N PRO A 3 2.53 -15.63 16.94
CA PRO A 3 3.61 -16.03 17.85
C PRO A 3 5.03 -15.74 17.31
N TYR A 4 5.22 -15.63 15.99
CA TYR A 4 6.50 -15.28 15.35
C TYR A 4 6.26 -14.67 13.95
N PRO A 5 7.24 -13.97 13.34
CA PRO A 5 7.10 -13.44 11.99
C PRO A 5 6.74 -14.52 10.97
N ALA A 6 5.74 -14.25 10.11
CA ALA A 6 5.21 -15.22 9.15
C ALA A 6 4.69 -16.53 9.81
N SER A 7 4.10 -16.46 11.01
CA SER A 7 3.46 -17.62 11.64
C SER A 7 2.19 -18.09 10.92
N GLU A 8 1.52 -17.17 10.25
CA GLU A 8 0.25 -17.37 9.56
C GLU A 8 0.51 -17.88 8.14
N PRO A 9 -0.19 -18.94 7.68
CA PRO A 9 0.03 -19.53 6.37
C PRO A 9 -0.25 -18.55 5.22
N GLU A 10 -1.17 -17.60 5.40
CA GLU A 10 -1.46 -16.54 4.43
C GLU A 10 -0.27 -15.60 4.24
N THR A 11 0.38 -15.21 5.34
CA THR A 11 1.58 -14.37 5.31
C THR A 11 2.74 -15.10 4.63
N GLN A 12 2.92 -16.40 4.92
CA GLN A 12 3.93 -17.23 4.25
C GLN A 12 3.68 -17.33 2.74
N ALA A 13 2.41 -17.47 2.33
CA ALA A 13 2.03 -17.54 0.92
C ALA A 13 2.37 -16.25 0.18
N LEU A 14 2.08 -15.09 0.78
CA LEU A 14 2.45 -13.79 0.21
C LEU A 14 3.96 -13.65 0.07
N ILE A 15 4.73 -13.91 1.13
CA ILE A 15 6.20 -13.84 1.11
C ILE A 15 6.79 -14.73 0.01
N ARG A 16 6.32 -15.99 -0.08
CA ARG A 16 6.77 -16.93 -1.12
C ARG A 16 6.45 -16.38 -2.50
N TYR A 17 5.25 -15.85 -2.71
CA TYR A 17 4.85 -15.29 -4.00
C TYR A 17 5.70 -14.08 -4.39
N THR A 18 6.03 -13.21 -3.44
CA THR A 18 6.94 -12.08 -3.66
C THR A 18 8.32 -12.53 -4.12
N TYR A 19 8.86 -13.63 -3.58
CA TYR A 19 10.15 -14.15 -4.02
C TYR A 19 10.12 -14.87 -5.38
N LEU A 20 8.95 -15.23 -5.89
CA LEU A 20 8.83 -15.87 -7.20
C LEU A 20 8.90 -14.87 -8.37
N TYR A 21 8.66 -13.58 -8.12
CA TYR A 21 8.56 -12.58 -9.18
C TYR A 21 9.27 -11.27 -8.80
N PRO A 22 9.89 -10.58 -9.77
CA PRO A 22 10.54 -9.29 -9.53
C PRO A 22 9.49 -8.16 -9.53
N PHE A 23 8.75 -8.02 -8.42
CA PHE A 23 7.78 -6.93 -8.30
C PHE A 23 8.45 -5.56 -8.22
N GLU A 24 8.07 -4.65 -9.11
CA GLU A 24 8.56 -3.26 -9.13
C GLU A 24 7.81 -2.35 -8.15
N ALA A 25 6.60 -2.75 -7.73
CA ALA A 25 5.80 -2.08 -6.72
C ALA A 25 4.74 -3.02 -6.15
N THR A 26 4.29 -2.75 -4.93
CA THR A 26 3.13 -3.43 -4.32
C THR A 26 2.13 -2.45 -3.73
N LEU A 27 0.85 -2.77 -3.85
CA LEU A 27 -0.26 -2.03 -3.21
C LEU A 27 -1.05 -2.97 -2.32
N SER A 28 -1.25 -2.60 -1.05
CA SER A 28 -2.11 -3.32 -0.11
C SER A 28 -3.38 -2.52 0.14
N TYR A 29 -4.55 -3.06 -0.21
CA TYR A 29 -5.83 -2.39 -0.02
C TYR A 29 -6.45 -2.75 1.33
N HIS A 30 -6.88 -1.72 2.06
CA HIS A 30 -7.52 -1.81 3.37
C HIS A 30 -8.70 -0.83 3.46
N SER A 31 -9.41 -0.86 4.59
CA SER A 31 -10.37 0.15 5.00
C SER A 31 -10.19 0.37 6.51
N TYR A 32 -10.22 1.59 7.03
CA TYR A 32 -10.82 2.81 6.49
C TYR A 32 -9.95 4.06 6.73
N GLY A 33 -10.22 5.13 5.99
CA GLY A 33 -9.61 6.45 6.23
C GLY A 33 -9.42 7.31 4.98
N SER A 34 -9.57 6.74 3.78
CA SER A 34 -9.27 7.41 2.51
C SER A 34 -7.85 8.01 2.51
N GLU A 35 -6.87 7.24 2.95
CA GLU A 35 -5.50 7.69 3.22
C GLU A 35 -4.44 6.68 2.72
N ILE A 36 -3.19 7.13 2.57
CA ILE A 36 -2.09 6.32 2.06
C ILE A 36 -0.94 6.25 3.06
N TYR A 37 -0.55 5.04 3.43
CA TYR A 37 0.68 4.77 4.15
C TYR A 37 1.77 4.40 3.15
N TRP A 38 2.92 5.09 3.21
CA TRP A 38 3.92 5.02 2.14
C TRP A 38 5.35 4.73 2.63
N GLU A 39 5.68 5.07 3.87
CA GLU A 39 7.05 4.95 4.40
C GLU A 39 7.21 3.85 5.44
N TYR A 40 8.40 3.28 5.51
CA TYR A 40 8.92 2.42 6.58
C TYR A 40 10.43 2.25 6.43
N GLY A 41 11.16 2.03 7.53
CA GLY A 41 12.62 1.86 7.49
C GLY A 41 13.39 3.15 7.19
N ASN A 42 14.64 3.03 6.76
CA ASN A 42 15.56 4.16 6.62
C ASN A 42 16.39 4.16 5.31
N ASP A 43 16.09 3.29 4.34
CA ASP A 43 16.74 3.31 3.03
C ASP A 43 16.24 4.52 2.20
N PRO A 44 17.08 5.53 1.94
CA PRO A 44 16.63 6.77 1.30
C PRO A 44 16.20 6.57 -0.16
N GLU A 45 16.78 5.60 -0.88
CA GLU A 45 16.44 5.37 -2.29
C GLU A 45 15.08 4.68 -2.42
N VAL A 46 14.82 3.67 -1.58
CA VAL A 46 13.52 3.01 -1.57
C VAL A 46 12.43 3.97 -1.08
N LEU A 47 12.70 4.78 -0.05
CA LEU A 47 11.75 5.78 0.45
C LEU A 47 11.43 6.85 -0.61
N LYS A 48 12.41 7.30 -1.39
CA LYS A 48 12.18 8.22 -2.51
C LYS A 48 11.27 7.60 -3.58
N ARG A 49 11.44 6.31 -3.89
CA ARG A 49 10.55 5.58 -4.81
C ARG A 49 9.16 5.38 -4.22
N CYS A 50 9.04 5.06 -2.93
CA CYS A 50 7.75 4.99 -2.26
C CYS A 50 7.00 6.32 -2.30
N TYR A 51 7.70 7.44 -2.11
CA TYR A 51 7.10 8.77 -2.17
C TYR A 51 6.60 9.08 -3.59
N SER A 52 7.42 8.83 -4.63
CA SER A 52 6.99 9.10 -6.01
C SER A 52 5.84 8.17 -6.45
N LEU A 53 5.81 6.93 -5.95
CA LEU A 53 4.68 6.01 -6.13
C LEU A 53 3.42 6.55 -5.44
N TYR A 54 3.55 7.04 -4.19
CA TYR A 54 2.47 7.73 -3.49
C TYR A 54 1.94 8.90 -4.31
N GLU A 55 2.79 9.76 -4.86
CA GLU A 55 2.36 10.91 -5.66
C GLU A 55 1.54 10.48 -6.89
N ALA A 56 1.96 9.40 -7.56
CA ALA A 56 1.23 8.85 -8.70
C ALA A 56 -0.17 8.36 -8.31
N VAL A 57 -0.30 7.68 -7.16
CA VAL A 57 -1.59 7.19 -6.65
C VAL A 57 -2.46 8.33 -6.09
N HIS A 58 -1.87 9.27 -5.36
CA HIS A 58 -2.52 10.45 -4.82
C HIS A 58 -3.16 11.29 -5.93
N LYS A 59 -2.45 11.47 -7.06
CA LYS A 59 -2.95 12.25 -8.19
C LYS A 59 -4.28 11.72 -8.77
N VAL A 60 -4.55 10.43 -8.67
CA VAL A 60 -5.78 9.82 -9.21
C VAL A 60 -6.84 9.54 -8.14
N THR A 61 -6.45 9.33 -6.88
CA THR A 61 -7.38 9.03 -5.77
C THR A 61 -7.76 10.26 -4.95
N GLY A 62 -6.87 11.24 -4.85
CA GLY A 62 -6.94 12.36 -3.90
C GLY A 62 -6.58 11.98 -2.46
N TYR A 63 -6.24 10.73 -2.15
CA TYR A 63 -5.99 10.27 -0.78
C TYR A 63 -4.71 10.90 -0.23
N PRO A 64 -4.74 11.60 0.92
CA PRO A 64 -3.54 12.15 1.54
C PRO A 64 -2.62 11.05 2.08
N LYS A 65 -1.34 11.35 2.20
CA LYS A 65 -0.42 10.53 2.99
C LYS A 65 -0.71 10.66 4.48
N VAL A 66 -0.53 9.57 5.22
CA VAL A 66 -0.59 9.58 6.68
C VAL A 66 0.67 10.22 7.27
N THR A 67 0.51 11.01 8.32
CA THR A 67 1.60 11.52 9.16
C THR A 67 1.83 10.59 10.36
N TYR A 68 3.10 10.29 10.64
CA TYR A 68 3.71 9.27 11.52
C TYR A 68 3.05 8.89 12.87
N GLU A 69 1.98 9.53 13.33
CA GLU A 69 1.53 9.47 14.73
C GLU A 69 0.84 8.14 15.11
N HIS A 70 0.40 7.32 14.13
CA HIS A 70 -0.40 6.11 14.41
C HIS A 70 -0.03 4.87 13.57
N LEU A 71 1.27 4.62 13.33
CA LEU A 71 1.70 3.43 12.57
C LEU A 71 1.66 2.16 13.44
N SER A 72 0.93 1.14 12.97
CA SER A 72 1.08 -0.24 13.45
C SER A 72 2.12 -0.96 12.59
N PRO A 73 3.34 -1.20 13.08
CA PRO A 73 4.41 -1.78 12.28
C PRO A 73 4.25 -3.29 12.12
N ALA A 74 4.90 -3.82 11.08
CA ALA A 74 4.96 -5.23 10.67
C ALA A 74 3.83 -5.69 9.73
N GLY A 75 3.31 -4.77 8.90
CA GLY A 75 2.46 -5.12 7.76
C GLY A 75 3.27 -5.57 6.53
N TYR A 76 2.59 -6.12 5.52
CA TYR A 76 3.25 -6.53 4.27
C TYR A 76 3.96 -5.36 3.56
N LYS A 77 3.36 -4.16 3.55
CA LYS A 77 3.99 -2.93 3.03
C LYS A 77 5.38 -2.69 3.64
N ASP A 78 5.48 -2.74 4.97
CA ASP A 78 6.73 -2.50 5.69
C ASP A 78 7.79 -3.53 5.27
N TRP A 79 7.41 -4.80 5.23
CA TRP A 79 8.30 -5.89 4.85
C TRP A 79 8.75 -5.76 3.39
N ALA A 80 7.85 -5.44 2.46
CA ALA A 80 8.18 -5.24 1.04
C ALA A 80 9.19 -4.08 0.85
N ILE A 81 9.00 -2.97 1.56
CA ILE A 81 9.96 -1.85 1.57
C ILE A 81 11.33 -2.30 2.06
N LEU A 82 11.40 -3.12 3.11
CA LEU A 82 12.67 -3.70 3.58
C LEU A 82 13.31 -4.67 2.58
N GLN A 83 12.53 -5.25 1.66
CA GLN A 83 13.07 -6.05 0.55
C GLN A 83 13.48 -5.18 -0.66
N GLY A 84 13.41 -3.85 -0.55
CA GLY A 84 13.74 -2.92 -1.63
C GLY A 84 12.61 -2.69 -2.63
N ILE A 85 11.39 -3.15 -2.33
CA ILE A 85 10.21 -3.03 -3.19
C ILE A 85 9.37 -1.84 -2.72
N PRO A 86 9.19 -0.78 -3.55
CA PRO A 86 8.31 0.33 -3.21
C PRO A 86 6.89 -0.16 -2.95
N SER A 87 6.33 0.19 -1.78
CA SER A 87 5.02 -0.34 -1.38
C SER A 87 4.15 0.70 -0.70
N LEU A 88 2.85 0.63 -0.96
CA LEU A 88 1.83 1.45 -0.31
C LEU A 88 0.76 0.59 0.39
N THR A 89 0.16 1.14 1.43
CA THR A 89 -1.17 0.72 1.91
C THR A 89 -2.17 1.81 1.56
N LEU A 90 -3.26 1.43 0.88
CA LEU A 90 -4.37 2.33 0.54
C LEU A 90 -5.53 1.98 1.46
N GLU A 91 -5.84 2.88 2.39
CA GLU A 91 -7.06 2.81 3.19
C GLU A 91 -8.20 3.46 2.42
N THR A 92 -9.30 2.73 2.22
CA THR A 92 -10.45 3.17 1.43
C THR A 92 -11.65 3.46 2.31
N GLY A 93 -12.55 4.33 1.85
CA GLY A 93 -13.77 4.64 2.57
C GLY A 93 -13.55 5.56 3.77
N THR A 94 -14.64 6.14 4.24
CA THR A 94 -14.61 7.33 5.11
C THR A 94 -15.15 7.10 6.52
N VAL A 95 -15.58 5.87 6.83
CA VAL A 95 -16.14 5.51 8.15
C VAL A 95 -15.54 4.20 8.66
N PRO A 96 -15.57 3.94 9.98
CA PRO A 96 -15.08 2.69 10.53
C PRO A 96 -15.70 1.45 9.89
N ALA A 97 -14.87 0.44 9.64
CA ALA A 97 -15.33 -0.83 9.08
C ALA A 97 -16.28 -1.57 10.06
N PRO A 98 -17.32 -2.27 9.55
CA PRO A 98 -17.61 -2.52 8.14
C PRO A 98 -18.15 -1.29 7.41
N LEU A 99 -17.69 -1.08 6.17
CA LEU A 99 -18.13 0.04 5.35
C LEU A 99 -19.57 -0.15 4.83
N PRO A 100 -20.39 0.91 4.80
CA PRO A 100 -21.72 0.86 4.23
C PRO A 100 -21.66 0.71 2.70
N HIS A 101 -22.60 -0.04 2.12
CA HIS A 101 -22.62 -0.35 0.69
C HIS A 101 -22.70 0.90 -0.20
N GLU A 102 -23.30 1.97 0.32
CA GLU A 102 -23.40 3.28 -0.31
C GLU A 102 -22.03 3.86 -0.70
N GLN A 103 -20.96 3.53 0.03
CA GLN A 103 -19.60 3.98 -0.28
C GLN A 103 -18.96 3.23 -1.45
N TYR A 104 -19.49 2.07 -1.86
CA TYR A 104 -18.90 1.25 -2.91
C TYR A 104 -18.65 2.04 -4.20
N LYS A 105 -19.67 2.79 -4.69
CA LYS A 105 -19.55 3.57 -5.93
C LYS A 105 -18.52 4.70 -5.82
N ILE A 106 -18.39 5.29 -4.63
CA ILE A 106 -17.43 6.36 -4.37
C ILE A 106 -16.01 5.78 -4.38
N ILE A 107 -15.77 4.74 -3.58
CA ILE A 107 -14.47 4.05 -3.50
C ILE A 107 -14.04 3.51 -4.86
N GLN A 108 -14.96 2.90 -5.61
CA GLN A 108 -14.71 2.40 -6.95
C GLN A 108 -14.26 3.53 -7.88
N LYS A 109 -14.95 4.68 -7.87
CA LYS A 109 -14.62 5.82 -8.72
C LYS A 109 -13.25 6.41 -8.38
N GLU A 110 -12.96 6.57 -7.08
CA GLU A 110 -11.67 7.10 -6.59
C GLU A 110 -10.49 6.18 -6.96
N ASN A 111 -10.72 4.87 -6.99
CA ASN A 111 -9.65 3.89 -7.24
C ASN A 111 -9.58 3.39 -8.69
N LEU A 112 -10.50 3.84 -9.57
CA LEU A 112 -10.65 3.35 -10.95
C LEU A 112 -9.34 3.40 -11.75
N TYR A 113 -8.53 4.44 -11.54
CA TYR A 113 -7.31 4.68 -12.32
C TYR A 113 -6.01 4.28 -11.60
N VAL A 114 -6.08 3.70 -10.39
CA VAL A 114 -4.88 3.38 -9.60
C VAL A 114 -3.96 2.41 -10.34
N PHE A 115 -4.50 1.31 -10.90
CA PHE A 115 -3.67 0.35 -11.63
C PHE A 115 -3.01 0.95 -12.87
N ALA A 116 -3.71 1.82 -13.60
CA ALA A 116 -3.14 2.50 -14.75
C ALA A 116 -2.04 3.51 -14.35
N ALA A 117 -2.25 4.23 -13.25
CA ALA A 117 -1.27 5.16 -12.70
C ALA A 117 0.01 4.43 -12.25
N VAL A 118 -0.13 3.33 -11.50
CA VAL A 118 1.01 2.53 -11.06
C VAL A 118 1.73 1.87 -12.23
N ALA A 119 1.01 1.31 -13.20
CA ALA A 119 1.64 0.73 -14.39
C ALA A 119 2.44 1.77 -15.20
N SER A 120 1.92 3.00 -15.29
CA SER A 120 2.63 4.11 -15.93
C SER A 120 3.86 4.55 -15.14
N TRP A 121 3.74 4.62 -13.81
CA TRP A 121 4.84 4.93 -12.90
C TRP A 121 5.96 3.88 -12.97
N VAL A 122 5.63 2.59 -13.02
CA VAL A 122 6.62 1.50 -13.16
C VAL A 122 7.39 1.65 -14.47
N LYS A 123 6.71 1.99 -15.57
CA LYS A 123 7.34 2.19 -16.88
C LYS A 123 8.26 3.41 -16.97
N SER A 124 8.14 4.36 -16.04
CA SER A 124 8.92 5.61 -16.03
C SER A 124 10.08 5.60 -15.04
N GLN A 125 10.32 4.48 -14.34
CA GLN A 125 11.47 4.32 -13.45
C GLN A 125 12.76 4.07 -14.24
#